data_AF-A0A1S3DQW6-F1
#
_entry.id   AF-A0A1S3DQW6-F1
#
_cell.length_a   1.000
_cell.length_b   1.000
_cell.length_c   1.000
_cell.angle_alpha   90.00
_cell.angle_beta   90.00
_cell.angle_gamma   90.00
#
_symmetry.space_group_name_H-M   'P 1'
#
loop_
_entity.id
_entity.type
_entity.pdbx_description
1 polymer ?
#
loop_
_entity_poly.entity_id
_entity_poly.type
_entity_poly.pdbx_seq_one_letter_code
_entity_poly.pdbx_strand_id
1 'polypeptide(L)'
;GKTLSLSMSSVLSLNPDIPECHKLQGWFSTQTNTRFEPVSQRTGGMGGGAAGNLLLMREIQDQQLGMGDKADYCSVRGIIQVFRGSNTTYKACPSQDCNKKVRT
;
A
#
# COMPACT_ATOMS: atom_id res chain seq x y z
N GLY A 1 -4.36 6.80 -2.58
CA GLY A 1 -4.20 7.85 -1.56
C GLY A 1 -2.91 8.57 -1.85
N LYS A 2 -2.61 9.67 -1.16
CA LYS A 2 -1.30 10.33 -1.27
C LYS A 2 -0.75 10.58 0.13
N THR A 3 0.51 10.19 0.36
CA THR A 3 1.23 10.37 1.63
C THR A 3 2.60 10.96 1.31
N LEU A 4 3.07 11.88 2.15
CA LEU A 4 4.41 12.47 2.04
C LEU A 4 5.26 12.00 3.22
N SER A 5 6.51 11.64 2.96
CA SER A 5 7.53 11.33 3.98
C SER A 5 8.81 12.11 3.68
N LEU A 6 9.61 12.38 4.71
CA LEU A 6 10.90 13.05 4.58
C LEU A 6 12.01 12.00 4.43
N SER A 7 12.91 12.21 3.47
CA SER A 7 14.17 11.47 3.37
C SER A 7 15.30 12.20 4.10
N MET A 8 16.47 11.57 4.26
CA MET A 8 17.61 12.20 4.94
C MET A 8 18.11 13.49 4.27
N SER A 9 17.89 13.66 2.96
CA SER A 9 18.25 14.88 2.22
C SER A 9 17.13 15.92 2.17
N SER A 10 15.99 15.63 2.81
CA SER A 10 14.85 16.55 2.81
C SER A 10 15.05 17.63 3.86
N VAL A 11 14.67 18.87 3.53
CA VAL A 11 14.70 20.01 4.45
C VAL A 11 13.28 20.49 4.68
N LEU A 12 12.90 20.60 5.96
CA LEU A 12 11.64 21.22 6.38
C LEU A 12 11.96 22.59 6.98
N SER A 13 11.53 23.66 6.31
CA SER A 13 11.66 25.02 6.82
C SER A 13 10.33 25.48 7.41
N LEU A 14 10.37 25.94 8.67
CA LEU A 14 9.20 26.46 9.36
C LEU A 14 9.04 27.96 9.05
N ASN A 15 7.89 28.35 8.52
CA ASN A 15 7.55 29.73 8.17
C ASN A 15 8.68 30.49 7.44
N PRO A 16 9.16 29.99 6.28
CA PRO A 16 10.18 30.69 5.51
C PRO A 16 9.66 32.03 5.01
N ASP A 17 10.54 33.03 4.96
CA ASP A 17 10.26 34.36 4.39
C ASP A 17 10.26 34.30 2.85
N ILE A 18 9.19 33.73 2.30
CA ILE A 18 8.94 33.61 0.87
C ILE A 18 7.50 34.05 0.56
N PRO A 19 7.25 34.64 -0.63
CA PRO A 19 5.94 35.18 -0.96
C PRO A 19 4.83 34.13 -0.95
N GLU A 20 5.13 32.87 -1.27
CA GLU A 20 4.17 31.75 -1.24
C GLU A 20 3.68 31.47 0.18
N CYS A 21 4.57 31.53 1.18
CA CYS A 21 4.23 31.30 2.58
C CYS A 21 3.31 32.40 3.11
N HIS A 22 3.61 33.66 2.80
CA HIS A 22 2.78 34.80 3.19
C HIS A 22 1.39 34.76 2.53
N LYS A 23 1.30 34.34 1.26
CA LYS A 23 0.02 34.13 0.57
C LYS A 23 -0.82 33.05 1.24
N LEU A 24 -0.22 31.91 1.58
CA LEU A 24 -0.91 30.80 2.26
C LEU A 24 -1.37 31.19 3.67
N GLN A 25 -0.52 31.90 4.43
CA GLN A 25 -0.86 32.40 5.76
C GLN A 25 -2.05 33.37 5.69
N GLY A 26 -2.01 34.36 4.79
CA GLY A 26 -3.11 35.31 4.60
C GLY A 26 -4.41 34.61 4.23
N TRP A 27 -4.37 33.69 3.25
CA TRP A 27 -5.52 32.87 2.86
C TRP A 27 -6.09 32.09 4.05
N PHE A 28 -5.24 31.38 4.80
CA PHE A 28 -5.70 30.57 5.93
C PHE A 28 -6.32 31.42 7.04
N SER A 29 -5.78 32.61 7.33
CA SER A 29 -6.33 33.53 8.33
C SER A 29 -7.66 34.17 7.93
N THR A 30 -7.96 34.29 6.63
CA THR A 30 -9.26 34.81 6.15
C THR A 30 -10.39 33.77 6.16
N GLN A 31 -10.04 32.51 6.44
CA GLN A 31 -10.92 31.38 6.25
C GLN A 31 -11.72 31.07 7.53
N THR A 32 -13.06 31.17 7.49
CA THR A 32 -13.90 30.99 8.70
C THR A 32 -14.64 29.65 8.77
N ASN A 33 -14.80 28.93 7.65
CA ASN A 33 -15.59 27.69 7.62
C ASN A 33 -15.18 26.71 6.50
N THR A 34 -13.89 26.36 6.41
CA THR A 34 -13.40 25.42 5.38
C THR A 34 -13.33 23.99 5.90
N ARG A 35 -13.90 23.07 5.12
CA ARG A 35 -13.85 21.63 5.34
C ARG A 35 -12.69 21.03 4.55
N PHE A 36 -11.81 20.29 5.23
CA PHE A 36 -10.71 19.56 4.61
C PHE A 36 -11.13 18.12 4.32
N GLU A 37 -10.87 17.65 3.10
CA GLU A 37 -11.16 16.28 2.72
C GLU A 37 -9.91 15.40 2.86
N PRO A 38 -10.02 14.25 3.55
CA PRO A 38 -8.89 13.35 3.71
C PRO A 38 -8.54 12.70 2.36
N VAL A 39 -7.26 12.77 1.97
CA VAL A 39 -6.73 12.16 0.72
C VAL A 39 -6.44 10.65 0.91
N SER A 40 -6.99 10.04 1.96
CA SER A 40 -6.91 8.60 2.19
C SER A 40 -7.88 7.89 1.24
N GLN A 41 -7.43 7.53 0.02
CA GLN A 41 -8.15 6.48 -0.68
C GLN A 41 -8.06 5.22 0.17
N ARG A 42 -9.21 4.76 0.67
CA ARG A 42 -9.46 3.36 0.97
C ARG A 42 -9.46 2.58 -0.35
N THR A 43 -8.31 2.48 -0.99
CA THR A 43 -8.17 1.57 -2.13
C THR A 43 -8.06 0.17 -1.52
N GLY A 44 -9.20 -0.52 -1.41
CA GLY A 44 -9.27 -1.97 -1.18
C GLY A 44 -8.74 -2.78 -2.38
N GLY A 45 -7.63 -2.32 -2.95
CA GLY A 45 -6.97 -2.89 -4.10
C GLY A 45 -5.49 -2.61 -3.98
N MET A 46 -4.73 -3.67 -3.68
CA MET A 46 -3.33 -3.98 -4.03
C MET A 46 -2.39 -2.83 -4.47
N GLY A 47 -2.47 -1.62 -3.92
CA GLY A 47 -1.90 -0.44 -4.58
C GLY A 47 -1.53 0.72 -3.67
N GLY A 48 -1.71 0.59 -2.34
CA GLY A 48 -1.22 1.57 -1.36
C GLY A 48 0.27 1.44 -1.02
N GLY A 49 0.93 0.38 -1.50
CA GLY A 49 2.36 0.12 -1.32
C GLY A 49 3.00 -0.61 -2.50
N ALA A 50 2.31 -0.70 -3.64
CA ALA A 50 2.75 -1.52 -4.78
C ALA A 50 4.00 -0.99 -5.50
N ALA A 51 4.40 0.25 -5.24
CA ALA A 51 5.72 0.76 -5.66
C ALA A 51 6.79 0.70 -4.55
N GLY A 52 6.43 0.36 -3.31
CA GLY A 52 7.28 0.58 -2.15
C GLY A 52 8.00 -0.65 -1.61
N ASN A 53 7.33 -1.81 -1.56
CA ASN A 53 7.88 -2.98 -0.86
C ASN A 53 8.29 -4.08 -1.84
N LEU A 54 9.15 -3.73 -2.80
CA LEU A 54 9.90 -4.73 -3.54
C LEU A 54 10.96 -5.30 -2.60
N LEU A 55 10.78 -6.54 -2.17
CA LEU A 55 11.69 -7.21 -1.24
C LEU A 55 12.38 -8.39 -1.93
N LEU A 56 13.60 -8.65 -1.46
CA LEU A 56 14.29 -9.91 -1.70
C LEU A 56 13.65 -11.01 -0.87
N MET A 57 13.69 -12.26 -1.36
CA MET A 57 13.16 -13.40 -0.61
C MET A 57 13.83 -13.58 0.76
N ARG A 58 15.11 -13.20 0.88
CA ARG A 58 15.85 -13.15 2.15
C ARG A 58 15.21 -12.18 3.14
N GLU A 59 14.91 -10.96 2.70
CA GLU A 59 14.34 -9.91 3.55
C GLU A 59 12.95 -10.28 4.06
N ILE A 60 12.16 -10.99 3.25
CA ILE A 60 10.86 -11.52 3.65
C ILE A 60 11.00 -12.48 4.85
N GLN A 61 12.04 -13.33 4.82
CA GLN A 61 12.32 -14.27 5.90
C GLN A 61 12.87 -13.54 7.14
N ASP A 62 13.82 -12.64 6.97
CA ASP A 62 14.46 -11.90 8.06
C ASP A 62 13.45 -10.99 8.79
N GLN A 63 12.49 -10.41 8.05
CA GLN A 63 11.40 -9.59 8.61
C GLN A 63 10.21 -10.41 9.14
N GLN A 64 10.24 -11.73 8.98
CA GLN A 64 9.18 -12.65 9.42
C GLN A 64 7.77 -12.27 8.91
N LEU A 65 7.67 -11.81 7.65
CA LEU A 65 6.39 -11.43 7.05
C LEU A 65 5.42 -12.63 7.01
N GLY A 66 4.17 -12.41 7.40
CA GLY A 66 3.12 -13.42 7.46
C GLY A 66 3.11 -14.28 8.72
N MET A 67 3.97 -13.99 9.71
CA MET A 67 3.99 -14.68 11.01
C MET A 67 3.08 -14.04 12.06
N GLY A 68 2.50 -12.87 11.78
CA GLY A 68 1.54 -12.20 12.66
C GLY A 68 0.08 -12.56 12.37
N ASP A 69 -0.83 -12.03 13.18
CA ASP A 69 -2.28 -12.23 13.01
C ASP A 69 -2.85 -11.51 11.77
N LYS A 70 -2.16 -10.47 11.30
CA LYS A 70 -2.54 -9.69 10.12
C LYS A 70 -1.70 -10.12 8.92
N ALA A 71 -2.34 -10.13 7.75
CA ALA A 71 -1.66 -10.41 6.50
C ALA A 71 -0.69 -9.29 6.13
N ASP A 72 0.52 -9.69 5.73
CA ASP A 72 1.55 -8.81 5.17
C ASP A 72 1.57 -8.89 3.65
N TYR A 73 1.85 -7.75 2.99
CA TYR A 73 1.87 -7.64 1.53
C TYR A 73 3.24 -7.16 1.05
N CYS A 74 3.83 -7.88 0.10
CA CYS A 74 5.09 -7.52 -0.54
C CYS A 74 5.05 -7.83 -2.04
N SER A 75 6.00 -7.26 -2.79
CA SER A 75 6.26 -7.60 -4.19
C SER A 75 7.64 -8.21 -4.31
N VAL A 76 7.80 -9.21 -5.17
CA VAL A 76 9.09 -9.89 -5.41
C VAL A 76 9.32 -10.02 -6.90
N ARG A 77 10.57 -9.85 -7.33
CA ARG A 77 11.01 -10.16 -8.69
C ARG A 77 11.86 -11.43 -8.68
N GLY A 78 11.53 -12.40 -9.52
CA GLY A 78 12.24 -13.67 -9.59
C GLY A 78 11.94 -14.45 -10.87
N ILE A 79 12.55 -15.63 -10.95
CA ILE A 79 12.37 -16.59 -12.06
C ILE A 79 11.75 -17.86 -11.47
N ILE A 80 10.83 -18.49 -12.20
CA ILE A 80 10.23 -19.77 -11.81
C ILE A 80 11.24 -20.88 -12.12
N GLN A 81 11.84 -21.47 -11.09
CA GLN A 81 12.83 -22.54 -11.26
C GLN A 81 12.18 -23.93 -11.37
N VAL A 82 11.18 -24.23 -10.53
CA VAL A 82 10.47 -25.50 -10.50
C VAL A 82 8.99 -25.24 -10.28
N PHE A 83 8.14 -25.89 -11.08
CA PHE A 83 6.69 -25.89 -10.91
C PHE A 83 6.21 -27.28 -10.47
N ARG A 84 5.55 -27.36 -9.31
CA ARG A 84 4.92 -28.61 -8.84
C ARG A 84 3.48 -28.66 -9.36
N GLY A 85 3.24 -29.52 -10.36
CA GLY A 85 1.94 -29.65 -11.02
C GLY A 85 0.88 -30.46 -10.27
N SER A 86 1.24 -31.14 -9.18
CA SER A 86 0.29 -31.91 -8.37
C SER A 86 -0.67 -30.99 -7.61
N ASN A 87 -1.97 -31.31 -7.61
CA ASN A 87 -3.02 -30.55 -6.89
C ASN A 87 -3.18 -29.08 -7.30
N THR A 88 -2.83 -28.72 -8.53
CA THR A 88 -2.97 -27.35 -9.08
C THR A 88 -4.42 -26.95 -9.33
N THR A 89 -5.29 -27.93 -9.56
CA THR A 89 -6.73 -27.74 -9.76
C THR A 89 -7.53 -28.57 -8.75
N TYR A 90 -8.75 -28.13 -8.46
CA TYR A 90 -9.68 -28.84 -7.58
C TYR A 90 -11.09 -28.78 -8.17
N LYS A 91 -11.92 -29.77 -7.82
CA LYS A 91 -13.34 -29.75 -8.16
C LYS A 91 -14.05 -28.69 -7.31
N ALA A 92 -14.63 -27.68 -7.95
CA ALA A 92 -15.47 -26.67 -7.31
C ALA A 92 -16.97 -27.00 -7.48
N CYS A 93 -17.83 -26.34 -6.71
CA CYS A 93 -19.28 -26.40 -6.90
C CYS A 93 -19.68 -25.79 -8.27
N PRO A 94 -20.70 -26.34 -8.95
CA PRO A 94 -21.12 -25.88 -10.28
C PRO A 94 -22.00 -24.62 -10.27
N SER A 95 -22.40 -24.13 -9.09
CA SER A 95 -23.24 -22.92 -8.95
C SER A 95 -22.46 -21.66 -9.32
N GLN A 96 -23.13 -20.66 -9.89
CA GLN A 96 -22.55 -19.33 -10.08
C GLN A 96 -22.10 -18.76 -8.72
N ASP A 97 -20.91 -18.15 -8.70
CA ASP A 97 -20.26 -17.56 -7.53
C ASP A 97 -19.87 -18.53 -6.39
N CYS A 98 -19.81 -19.84 -6.65
CA CYS A 98 -19.41 -20.83 -5.65
C CYS A 98 -18.04 -21.45 -5.98
N ASN A 99 -17.03 -21.19 -5.14
CA ASN A 99 -15.66 -21.74 -5.26
C ASN A 99 -15.29 -22.75 -4.17
N LYS A 100 -16.29 -23.36 -3.50
CA LYS A 100 -16.04 -24.35 -2.44
C LYS A 100 -15.50 -25.64 -3.05
N LYS A 101 -14.43 -26.19 -2.47
CA LYS A 101 -13.88 -27.50 -2.84
C LYS A 101 -14.88 -28.60 -2.50
N VAL A 102 -15.23 -29.42 -3.50
CA VAL A 102 -16.13 -30.57 -3.33
C VAL A 102 -15.32 -31.87 -3.34
N ARG A 103 -15.75 -32.85 -2.53
CA ARG A 103 -15.30 -34.23 -2.59
C ARG A 103 -16.46 -35.01 -3.20
N THR A 104 -16.28 -35.54 -4.41
CA THR A 104 -17.22 -36.52 -5.00
C THR A 104 -16.95 -37.87 -4.38
#